data_AF-A0A2I0T0X7-F1
#
_entry.id   AF-A0A2I0T0X7-F1
#
_cell.length_a   1.000
_cell.length_b   1.000
_cell.length_c   1.000
_cell.angle_alpha   90.00
_cell.angle_beta   90.00
_cell.angle_gamma   90.00
#
_symmetry.space_group_name_H-M   'P 1'
#
loop_
_entity.id
_entity.type
_entity.pdbx_description
1 polymer ?
#
loop_
_entity_poly.entity_id
_entity_poly.type
_entity_poly.pdbx_seq_one_letter_code
_entity_poly.pdbx_strand_id
1 'polypeptide(L)'
;MVYDDKERRIWCSDCETEVEPFDAFMHLVQVFDGGLKDLNRRRRELHEAEQFAIRSRAAKVIDEAWRSTKMAPLCPHCNEALLPEDVVKGVATASKQLIIARRNKQKQPK
;
A
#
# COMPACT_ATOMS: atom_id res chain seq x y z
N MET A 1 -13.35 8.15 -31.49
CA MET A 1 -14.54 7.28 -31.55
C MET A 1 -15.70 8.03 -30.92
N VAL A 2 -16.83 8.09 -31.61
CA VAL A 2 -18.04 8.79 -31.18
C VAL A 2 -19.15 7.75 -31.03
N TYR A 3 -19.88 7.82 -29.91
CA TYR A 3 -21.01 6.95 -29.62
C TYR A 3 -22.30 7.75 -29.78
N ASP A 4 -23.15 7.38 -30.74
CA ASP A 4 -24.47 7.97 -30.95
C ASP A 4 -25.55 7.01 -30.44
N ASP A 5 -26.19 7.38 -29.34
CA ASP A 5 -27.24 6.60 -28.69
C ASP A 5 -28.59 6.69 -29.42
N LYS A 6 -28.85 7.79 -30.12
CA LYS A 6 -30.10 8.03 -30.86
C LYS A 6 -30.14 7.23 -32.14
N GLU A 7 -29.04 7.22 -32.89
CA GLU A 7 -28.90 6.43 -34.12
C GLU A 7 -28.41 5.00 -33.88
N ARG A 8 -27.99 4.68 -32.64
CA ARG A 8 -27.40 3.38 -32.23
C ARG A 8 -26.18 3.00 -33.08
N ARG A 9 -25.33 3.98 -33.38
CA ARG A 9 -24.15 3.82 -34.25
C ARG A 9 -22.90 4.29 -33.51
N ILE A 10 -21.79 3.65 -33.84
CA ILE A 10 -20.46 4.01 -33.35
C ILE A 10 -19.63 4.30 -34.59
N TRP A 11 -18.93 5.43 -34.61
CA TRP A 11 -18.14 5.82 -35.78
C TRP A 11 -16.84 6.50 -35.38
N CYS A 12 -15.89 6.51 -36.32
CA CYS A 12 -14.61 7.15 -36.13
C CYS A 12 -14.67 8.63 -36.54
N SER A 13 -14.32 9.54 -35.62
CA SER A 13 -14.31 10.99 -35.87
C SER A 13 -13.40 11.43 -37.02
N ASP A 14 -12.41 10.60 -37.36
CA ASP A 14 -11.32 11.00 -38.24
C ASP A 14 -11.52 10.47 -39.67
N CYS A 15 -12.16 9.30 -39.83
CA CYS A 15 -12.43 8.68 -41.13
C CYS A 15 -13.93 8.50 -41.45
N GLU A 16 -14.81 9.00 -40.58
CA GLU A 16 -16.27 8.97 -40.70
C GLU A 16 -16.89 7.58 -40.95
N THR A 17 -16.10 6.53 -40.75
CA THR A 17 -16.51 5.16 -41.02
C THR A 17 -17.20 4.58 -39.79
N GLU A 18 -18.28 3.82 -40.01
CA GLU A 18 -18.92 3.04 -38.94
C GLU A 18 -17.95 2.02 -38.38
N VAL A 19 -17.89 1.95 -37.06
CA VAL A 19 -17.19 0.88 -36.36
C VAL A 19 -18.21 -0.19 -36.01
N GLU A 20 -17.87 -1.43 -36.32
CA GLU A 20 -18.72 -2.56 -36.00
C GLU A 20 -18.92 -2.65 -34.46
N PRO A 21 -20.16 -2.92 -33.98
CA PRO A 21 -20.46 -2.88 -32.54
C PRO A 21 -19.63 -3.82 -31.66
N PHE A 22 -19.31 -5.02 -32.13
CA PHE A 22 -18.45 -5.97 -31.42
C PHE A 22 -17.00 -5.47 -31.33
N ASP A 23 -16.44 -4.89 -32.39
CA ASP A 23 -15.11 -4.26 -32.37
C ASP A 23 -15.06 -3.07 -31.40
N ALA A 24 -16.09 -2.22 -31.40
CA ALA A 24 -16.20 -1.13 -30.46
C ALA A 24 -16.33 -1.61 -29.00
N PHE A 25 -17.07 -2.69 -28.77
CA PHE A 25 -17.16 -3.33 -27.46
C PHE A 25 -15.82 -3.94 -27.03
N MET A 26 -15.11 -4.63 -27.92
CA MET A 26 -13.80 -5.20 -27.65
C MET A 26 -12.78 -4.12 -27.29
N HIS A 27 -12.79 -2.98 -27.98
CA HIS A 27 -11.97 -1.82 -27.62
C HIS A 27 -12.26 -1.32 -26.20
N LEU A 28 -13.53 -1.20 -25.85
CA LEU A 28 -13.94 -0.80 -24.49
C LEU A 28 -13.40 -1.77 -23.45
N VAL A 29 -13.64 -3.08 -23.64
CA VAL A 29 -13.19 -4.14 -22.73
C VAL A 29 -11.67 -4.13 -22.56
N GLN A 30 -10.92 -3.96 -23.66
CA GLN A 30 -9.45 -3.90 -23.61
C GLN A 30 -8.94 -2.70 -22.81
N VAL A 31 -9.55 -1.52 -22.98
CA VAL A 31 -9.18 -0.32 -22.21
C VAL A 31 -9.47 -0.53 -20.72
N PHE A 32 -10.63 -1.09 -20.37
CA PHE A 32 -10.99 -1.35 -18.98
C PHE A 32 -10.10 -2.43 -18.34
N ASP A 33 -9.86 -3.55 -19.01
CA ASP A 33 -8.99 -4.62 -18.51
C ASP A 33 -7.54 -4.13 -18.35
N GLY A 34 -7.02 -3.39 -19.33
CA GLY A 34 -5.70 -2.77 -19.27
C GLY A 34 -5.58 -1.79 -18.10
N GLY A 35 -6.56 -0.91 -17.93
CA GLY A 35 -6.61 0.04 -16.82
C GLY A 35 -6.70 -0.65 -15.45
N LEU A 36 -7.53 -1.68 -15.33
CA LEU A 36 -7.67 -2.45 -14.10
C LEU A 36 -6.38 -3.19 -13.72
N LYS A 37 -5.70 -3.80 -14.71
CA LYS A 37 -4.40 -4.44 -14.52
C LYS A 37 -3.34 -3.45 -14.05
N ASP A 38 -3.27 -2.26 -14.65
CA ASP A 38 -2.31 -1.23 -14.23
C ASP A 38 -2.60 -0.72 -12.80
N LEU A 39 -3.86 -0.47 -12.46
CA LEU A 39 -4.26 -0.09 -11.10
C LEU A 39 -3.89 -1.17 -10.07
N ASN A 40 -4.17 -2.43 -10.37
CA ASN A 40 -3.81 -3.55 -9.49
C ASN A 40 -2.30 -3.68 -9.32
N ARG A 41 -1.52 -3.49 -10.39
CA ARG A 41 -0.06 -3.48 -10.34
C ARG A 41 0.45 -2.34 -9.44
N ARG A 42 0.00 -1.10 -9.66
CA ARG A 42 0.39 0.06 -8.84
C ARG A 42 0.00 -0.13 -7.38
N ARG A 43 -1.18 -0.70 -7.11
CA ARG A 43 -1.63 -1.00 -5.75
C ARG A 43 -0.71 -2.01 -5.06
N ARG A 44 -0.29 -3.05 -5.77
CA ARG A 44 0.67 -4.03 -5.25
C ARG A 44 2.03 -3.38 -4.96
N GLU A 45 2.55 -2.58 -5.90
CA GLU A 45 3.82 -1.87 -5.74
C GLU A 45 3.78 -0.88 -4.56
N LEU A 46 2.69 -0.14 -4.39
CA LEU A 46 2.49 0.74 -3.23
C LEU A 46 2.45 -0.05 -1.93
N HIS A 47 1.72 -1.16 -1.90
CA HIS A 47 1.66 -2.00 -0.71
C HIS A 47 3.03 -2.58 -0.35
N GLU A 48 3.78 -3.07 -1.33
CA GLU A 48 5.15 -3.53 -1.14
C GLU A 48 6.05 -2.39 -0.64
N ALA A 49 5.99 -1.20 -1.24
CA ALA A 49 6.75 -0.03 -0.82
C ALA A 49 6.40 0.39 0.62
N GLU A 50 5.12 0.36 1.01
CA GLU A 50 4.67 0.63 2.38
C GLU A 50 5.23 -0.39 3.38
N GLN A 51 5.24 -1.68 3.01
CA GLN A 51 5.80 -2.75 3.86
C GLN A 51 7.33 -2.63 3.98
N PHE A 52 8.04 -2.37 2.88
CA PHE A 52 9.49 -2.16 2.92
C PHE A 52 9.87 -0.89 3.69
N ALA A 53 9.07 0.17 3.57
CA ALA A 53 9.27 1.41 4.29
C ALA A 53 8.94 1.31 5.80
N ILE A 54 8.25 0.27 6.28
CA ILE A 54 7.79 0.24 7.67
C ILE A 54 8.94 0.31 8.67
N ARG A 55 10.08 -0.34 8.38
CA ARG A 55 11.26 -0.32 9.25
C ARG A 55 11.89 1.06 9.30
N SER A 56 12.13 1.64 8.12
CA SER A 56 12.70 2.99 7.99
C SER A 56 11.79 4.04 8.60
N ARG A 57 10.48 3.90 8.43
CA ARG A 57 9.47 4.80 9.01
C ARG A 57 9.42 4.66 10.52
N ALA A 58 9.44 3.43 11.05
CA ALA A 58 9.50 3.19 12.49
C ALA A 58 10.77 3.79 13.12
N ALA A 59 11.92 3.61 12.48
CA ALA A 59 13.18 4.21 12.92
C ALA A 59 13.10 5.75 12.92
N LYS A 60 12.55 6.36 11.86
CA LYS A 60 12.35 7.82 11.79
C LYS A 60 11.42 8.36 12.86
N VAL A 61 10.35 7.63 13.19
CA VAL A 61 9.40 8.05 14.25
C VAL A 61 10.08 8.03 15.62
N ILE A 62 10.89 7.00 15.90
CA ILE A 62 11.67 6.92 17.14
C ILE A 62 12.73 8.03 17.20
N ASP A 63 13.46 8.25 16.09
CA ASP A 63 14.46 9.31 15.98
C ASP A 63 13.85 10.70 16.21
N GLU A 64 12.69 10.97 15.61
CA GLU A 64 11.95 12.23 15.81
C GLU A 64 11.53 12.41 17.27
N ALA A 65 11.09 11.35 17.94
CA ALA A 65 10.77 11.40 19.36
C ALA A 65 12.01 11.73 20.21
N TRP A 66 13.18 11.15 19.91
CA TRP A 66 14.43 11.44 20.61
C TRP A 66 14.99 12.84 20.34
N ARG A 67 14.67 13.46 19.20
CA ARG A 67 15.03 14.85 18.91
C ARG A 67 14.30 15.86 19.81
N SER A 68 13.17 15.45 20.40
CA SER A 68 12.48 16.27 21.40
C SER A 68 13.34 16.40 22.65
N THR A 69 13.52 17.61 23.15
CA THR A 69 14.29 17.86 24.40
C THR A 69 13.53 17.47 25.67
N LYS A 70 12.24 17.14 25.57
CA LYS A 70 11.34 16.94 26.73
C LYS A 70 10.66 15.57 26.76
N MET A 71 10.72 14.82 25.67
CA MET A 71 9.94 13.59 25.50
C MET A 71 10.83 12.46 25.02
N ALA A 72 10.54 11.24 25.48
CA ALA A 72 11.13 10.02 24.98
C ALA A 72 10.01 9.06 24.54
N PRO A 73 10.23 8.24 23.49
CA PRO A 73 9.27 7.22 23.12
C PRO A 73 9.17 6.17 24.23
N LEU A 74 7.96 5.68 24.49
CA LEU A 74 7.75 4.61 25.47
C LEU A 74 7.76 3.25 24.78
N CYS A 75 8.33 2.24 25.46
CA CYS A 75 8.24 0.86 25.04
C CYS A 75 6.78 0.37 25.10
N PRO A 76 6.18 -0.13 23.99
CA PRO A 76 4.77 -0.52 23.97
C PRO A 76 4.45 -1.80 24.78
N HIS A 77 5.46 -2.42 25.41
CA HIS A 77 5.32 -3.63 26.21
C HIS A 77 5.35 -3.39 27.71
N CYS A 78 6.22 -2.50 28.18
CA CYS A 78 6.36 -2.17 29.60
C CYS A 78 6.05 -0.71 29.93
N ASN A 79 5.84 0.14 28.92
CA ASN A 79 5.69 1.60 29.03
C ASN A 79 6.89 2.34 29.63
N GLU A 80 8.05 1.70 29.71
CA GLU A 80 9.29 2.35 30.12
C GLU A 80 9.78 3.32 29.03
N ALA A 81 10.37 4.44 29.43
CA ALA A 81 10.95 5.39 28.48
C ALA A 81 12.21 4.79 27.83
N LEU A 82 12.29 4.86 26.51
CA LEU A 82 13.44 4.40 25.75
C LEU A 82 14.32 5.59 25.39
N LEU A 83 15.55 5.62 25.89
CA LEU A 83 16.53 6.66 25.60
C LEU A 83 17.52 6.19 24.51
N PRO A 84 18.18 7.12 23.79
CA PRO A 84 19.20 6.75 22.80
C PRO A 84 20.34 5.90 23.39
N GLU A 85 20.73 6.17 24.64
CA GLU A 85 21.80 5.48 25.36
C GLU A 85 21.50 3.98 25.54
N ASP A 86 20.22 3.60 25.60
CA ASP A 86 19.79 2.21 25.79
C ASP A 86 20.06 1.33 24.56
N VAL A 87 20.22 1.94 23.38
CA VAL A 87 20.27 1.21 22.11
C VAL A 87 21.49 1.54 21.24
N VAL A 88 22.22 2.63 21.54
CA VAL A 88 23.40 3.05 20.75
C VAL A 88 24.51 2.00 20.72
N LYS A 89 24.59 1.15 21.76
CA LYS A 89 25.56 0.05 21.87
C LYS A 89 25.02 -1.29 21.34
N GLY A 90 23.87 -1.28 20.67
CA GLY A 90 23.17 -2.46 20.20
C GLY A 90 21.93 -2.77 21.03
N VAL A 91 21.13 -3.74 20.55
CA VAL A 91 19.85 -4.11 21.16
C VAL A 91 19.78 -5.62 21.38
N ALA A 92 19.09 -6.05 22.44
CA ALA A 92 18.71 -7.44 22.58
C ALA A 92 17.73 -7.85 21.47
N THR A 93 17.91 -9.04 20.89
CA THR A 93 17.09 -9.53 19.79
C THR A 93 16.33 -10.81 20.16
N ALA A 94 15.12 -10.97 19.64
CA ALA A 94 14.32 -12.19 19.76
C ALA A 94 13.81 -12.65 18.39
N SER A 95 13.47 -13.93 18.27
CA SER A 95 12.88 -14.48 17.04
C SER A 95 11.53 -13.82 16.74
N LYS A 96 11.42 -13.18 15.56
CA LYS A 96 10.19 -12.53 15.08
C LYS A 96 9.00 -13.50 15.04
N GLN A 97 9.25 -14.75 14.61
CA GLN A 97 8.20 -15.77 14.52
C GLN A 97 7.61 -16.09 15.88
N LEU A 98 8.45 -16.24 16.92
CA LEU A 98 8.00 -16.52 18.29
C LEU A 98 7.17 -15.35 18.86
N ILE A 99 7.59 -14.10 18.61
CA ILE A 99 6.86 -12.92 19.08
C ILE A 99 5.50 -12.78 18.39
N ILE A 100 5.43 -13.01 17.07
CA ILE A 100 4.16 -12.99 16.33
C ILE A 100 3.22 -14.08 16.86
N ALA A 101 3.71 -15.30 17.04
CA ALA A 101 2.91 -16.40 17.59
C ALA A 101 2.40 -16.08 19.00
N ARG A 102 3.23 -15.51 19.87
CA ARG A 102 2.84 -15.08 21.22
C ARG A 102 1.74 -14.02 21.19
N ARG A 103 1.87 -12.99 20.33
CA ARG A 103 0.86 -11.94 20.17
C ARG A 103 -0.46 -12.49 19.63
N ASN A 104 -0.42 -13.43 18.69
CA ASN A 104 -1.62 -14.07 18.16
C ASN A 104 -2.36 -14.89 19.22
N LYS A 105 -1.63 -15.62 20.08
CA LYS A 105 -2.22 -16.35 21.22
C LYS A 105 -2.90 -15.42 22.23
N GLN A 106 -2.30 -14.26 22.52
CA GLN A 106 -2.87 -13.27 23.46
C GLN A 106 -4.13 -12.58 22.93
N LYS A 107 -4.33 -12.54 21.60
CA LYS A 107 -5.51 -11.93 20.97
C LYS A 107 -6.72 -12.87 20.90
N GLN A 108 -6.54 -14.17 21.09
CA GLN A 108 -7.67 -15.10 21.12
C GLN A 108 -8.38 -14.99 22.47
N PRO A 109 -9.69 -14.66 22.49
CA PRO A 109 -10.45 -14.74 23.74
C PRO A 109 -10.46 -16.20 24.22
N LYS A 110 -10.45 -16.37 25.55
CA LYS A 110 -10.54 -17.69 26.18
C LYS A 110 -11.84 -18.40 25.82
#